data_AF-A0A9D7YEP8-F1
#
_entry.id   AF-A0A9D7YEP8-F1
#
_cell.length_a   1.000
_cell.length_b   1.000
_cell.length_c   1.000
_cell.angle_alpha   90.00
_cell.angle_beta   90.00
_cell.angle_gamma   90.00
#
_symmetry.space_group_name_H-M   'P 1'
#
loop_
_entity.id
_entity.type
_entity.pdbx_description
1 polymer ?
#
loop_
_entity_poly.entity_id
_entity_poly.type
_entity_poly.pdbx_seq_one_letter_code
_entity_poly.pdbx_strand_id
1 'polypeptide(L)' 'MKINHESKKGQTCSTTQKTKIVLALLKEKETISQIATKYKITSKPIANWKERSIDV' A
#
# COMPACT_ATOMS: atom_id res chain seq x y z
N MET A 1 -29.25 8.67 19.00
CA MET A 1 -28.69 7.49 18.32
C MET A 1 -27.33 7.88 17.75
N LYS A 2 -26.24 7.25 18.17
CA LYS A 2 -24.88 7.54 17.66
C LYS A 2 -24.73 6.87 16.30
N ILE A 3 -24.52 7.70 15.29
CA ILE A 3 -24.38 7.26 13.90
C ILE A 3 -23.01 6.57 13.81
N ASN A 4 -23.01 5.29 13.45
CA ASN A 4 -21.82 4.45 13.35
C ASN A 4 -20.85 5.04 12.32
N HIS A 5 -19.71 5.58 12.78
CA HIS A 5 -18.57 5.92 11.93
C HIS A 5 -17.71 4.67 11.69
N GLU A 6 -18.31 3.63 11.14
CA GLU A 6 -17.57 2.46 10.67
C GLU A 6 -17.81 2.36 9.19
N SER A 7 -17.05 3.20 8.48
CA SER A 7 -16.86 3.08 7.05
C SER A 7 -16.56 1.61 6.71
N LYS A 8 -17.50 0.93 6.05
CA LYS A 8 -17.22 -0.24 5.21
C LYS A 8 -16.23 0.19 4.11
N LYS A 9 -14.95 0.35 4.45
CA LYS A 9 -13.87 0.59 3.49
C LYS A 9 -13.09 -0.71 3.42
N GLY A 10 -13.35 -1.45 2.34
CA GLY A 10 -12.64 -2.67 1.99
C GLY A 10 -11.15 -2.50 2.27
N GLN A 11 -10.62 -3.40 3.09
CA GLN A 11 -9.20 -3.59 3.39
C GLN A 11 -8.35 -2.33 3.17
N THR A 12 -8.52 -1.35 4.04
CA THR A 12 -7.74 -0.12 3.98
C THR A 12 -6.30 -0.46 4.34
N CYS A 13 -5.43 -0.54 3.33
CA CYS A 13 -4.00 -0.61 3.54
C CYS A 13 -3.59 0.64 4.36
N SER A 14 -3.32 0.45 5.65
CA SER A 14 -2.98 1.52 6.58
C SER A 14 -1.77 2.30 6.09
N THR A 15 -1.70 3.59 6.41
CA THR A 15 -0.58 4.47 6.03
C THR A 15 0.77 3.83 6.37
N THR A 16 0.89 3.24 7.56
CA THR A 16 2.08 2.50 8.01
C THR A 16 2.46 1.33 7.09
N GLN A 17 1.47 0.61 6.55
CA GLN A 17 1.71 -0.51 5.65
C GLN A 17 2.18 0.00 4.28
N LYS A 18 1.55 1.06 3.75
CA LYS A 18 1.99 1.71 2.51
C LYS A 18 3.43 2.21 2.62
N THR A 19 3.79 2.85 3.73
CA THR A 19 5.16 3.33 3.97
C THR A 19 6.16 2.18 3.99
N LYS A 20 5.85 1.06 4.66
CA LYS A 20 6.70 -0.14 4.65
C LYS A 20 6.90 -0.69 3.24
N ILE A 21 5.84 -0.70 2.44
CA ILE A 21 5.86 -1.18 1.05
C ILE A 21 6.73 -0.28 0.17
N VAL A 22 6.48 1.04 0.18
CA VAL A 22 7.26 2.00 -0.61
C VAL A 22 8.73 1.98 -0.19
N LEU A 23 9.02 1.89 1.11
CA LEU A 23 10.39 1.77 1.61
C LEU A 23 11.08 0.48 1.12
N ALA A 24 10.38 -0.65 1.08
CA ALA A 24 10.92 -1.90 0.56
C ALA A 24 11.21 -1.83 -0.96
N LEU A 25 10.35 -1.14 -1.72
CA LEU A 25 10.54 -0.88 -3.15
C LEU A 25 11.72 0.04 -3.44
N LEU A 26 11.85 1.14 -2.68
CA LEU A 26 12.95 2.10 -2.82
C LEU A 26 14.30 1.49 -2.46
N LYS A 27 14.32 0.52 -1.54
CA LYS A 27 15.53 -0.25 -1.20
C LYS A 27 15.84 -1.37 -2.19
N GLU A 28 15.04 -1.51 -3.25
CA GLU A 28 15.12 -2.60 -4.25
C GLU A 28 15.17 -4.01 -3.63
N LYS A 29 14.67 -4.17 -2.41
CA LYS A 29 14.73 -5.42 -1.64
C LYS A 29 13.72 -6.44 -2.14
N GLU A 30 12.57 -5.97 -2.61
CA GLU A 30 11.44 -6.79 -3.04
C GLU A 30 10.81 -6.17 -4.29
N THR A 31 10.40 -7.01 -5.24
CA THR A 31 9.69 -6.54 -6.43
C THR A 31 8.22 -6.27 -6.13
N ILE A 32 7.55 -5.48 -6.98
CA ILE A 32 6.11 -5.21 -6.86
C ILE A 32 5.29 -6.51 -6.74
N SER A 33 5.68 -7.56 -7.48
CA SER A 33 5.01 -8.86 -7.42
C SER A 33 5.21 -9.58 -6.08
N GLN A 34 6.41 -9.53 -5.51
CA GLN A 34 6.69 -10.15 -4.20
C GLN A 34 5.91 -9.43 -3.09
N ILE A 35 5.91 -8.10 -3.12
CA ILE A 35 5.14 -7.29 -2.17
C ILE A 35 3.64 -7.52 -2.34
N ALA A 36 3.15 -7.60 -3.57
CA ALA A 36 1.76 -7.90 -3.86
C ALA A 36 1.31 -9.21 -3.21
N THR A 37 2.11 -10.28 -3.36
CA THR A 37 1.85 -11.58 -2.74
C THR A 37 1.96 -11.51 -1.21
N LYS A 38 3.02 -10.89 -0.68
CA LYS A 38 3.31 -10.82 0.76
C LYS A 38 2.28 -10.05 1.55
N TYR A 39 1.85 -8.91 1.03
CA TYR A 39 0.87 -8.05 1.69
C TYR A 39 -0.57 -8.32 1.22
N LYS A 40 -0.76 -9.27 0.28
CA LYS A 40 -2.05 -9.57 -0.38
C LYS A 40 -2.70 -8.33 -0.99
N ILE A 41 -1.88 -7.49 -1.61
CA ILE A 41 -2.32 -6.25 -2.27
C ILE A 41 -2.14 -6.45 -3.78
N THR A 42 -3.06 -5.93 -4.57
CA THR A 42 -2.89 -5.91 -6.02
C THR A 42 -1.63 -5.12 -6.43
N SER A 43 -0.92 -5.54 -7.46
CA SER A 43 0.27 -4.84 -7.97
C SER A 43 -0.01 -3.42 -8.46
N LYS A 44 -1.23 -3.15 -8.95
CA LYS A 44 -1.67 -1.85 -9.49
C LYS A 44 -1.51 -0.68 -8.49
N PRO A 45 -2.07 -0.71 -7.27
CA PRO A 45 -1.87 0.35 -6.29
C PRO A 45 -0.40 0.48 -5.86
N ILE A 46 0.35 -0.62 -5.79
CA ILE A 46 1.77 -0.61 -5.43
C ILE A 46 2.59 0.15 -6.49
N ALA A 47 2.33 -0.09 -7.78
CA ALA A 47 2.96 0.63 -8.88
C ALA A 47 2.65 2.14 -8.81
N ASN A 48 1.40 2.50 -8.57
CA ASN A 48 0.98 3.90 -8.40
C ASN A 48 1.65 4.58 -7.19
N TRP A 49 1.87 3.86 -6.08
CA TRP A 49 2.61 4.40 -4.93
C TRP A 49 4.10 4.59 -5.21
N LYS A 50 4.70 3.69 -6.00
CA LYS A 50 6.10 3.81 -6.42
C LYS A 50 6.30 5.05 -7.28
N GLU A 51 5.46 5.24 -8.29
CA GLU A 51 5.52 6.39 -9.20
C GLU A 51 5.42 7.73 -8.43
N ARG A 52 4.42 7.85 -7.55
CA ARG A 52 4.24 9.05 -6.71
C ARG A 52 5.33 9.27 -5.65
N SER A 53 6.17 8.28 -5.37
CA SER A 53 7.26 8.42 -4.39
C SER A 53 8.55 9.00 -4.97
N ILE A 54 8.67 9.04 -6.29
CA ILE A 54 9.85 9.53 -7.02
C ILE A 54 9.58 10.94 -7.59
N ASP A 55 8.31 11.36 -7.66
CA ASP A 55 7.88 12.71 -8.03
C ASP A 55 7.96 13.67 -6.82
N VAL A 56 9.19 13.92 -6.34
CA VAL A 56 9.54 14.95 -5.34
C VAL A 56 10.78 15.70 -5.79
#